data_AF-A0A2N5P7H6-F1
#
_entry.id   AF-A0A2N5P7H6-F1
#
_cell.length_a   1.000
_cell.length_b   1.000
_cell.length_c   1.000
_cell.angle_alpha   90.00
_cell.angle_beta   90.00
_cell.angle_gamma   90.00
#
_symmetry.space_group_name_H-M   'P 1'
#
loop_
_entity.id
_entity.type
_entity.pdbx_description
1 polymer ?
#
loop_
_entity_poly.entity_id
_entity_poly.type
_entity_poly.pdbx_seq_one_letter_code
_entity_poly.pdbx_strand_id
1 'polypeptide(L)'
;MLYIGVDLGTSAVKLLLMDENGSIHKIVSREYPLYFPHPGWSEQKPEDWFAQSMEGIRELTAECDKSQVRGISFGGQMHGLVVLDEADHVLRPAILWNDGRTEEETDYLNQVIGKETLSKYTANIAFAGFTAPKILWMKNHEPELYEKIAKIMLPKDYLAYKLSGTFCTEYSDASGMLLLDVQNKCWSKEMLDICGIREEQLPGLYESYEVVGNLKPEIAEKLELGTDVKVIAGAGDNAAAAVGTGTVGDGQCNISLGTSGTIFISSKTFGVDEYNALHSFAHADGNYHLMGCMLSAASCNKWWMDEILKTKEYAKEQEDIVKLGENQVFYLPYLMGERSPHNDPSARAAFIGMSMDTTREEMTQAVLEGVAFGLRDSLEVARNLGIQIERTKICGGGAKSPLWKKIIANVMNLKVDVIESEEGPGYGAAILAAVGCGEFENVESAVDKLVHVVETVEPDTELVEKYEKCYRKFKKYYPALKGLF
;
A
#
# COMPACT_ATOMS: atom_id res chain seq x y z
N MET A 1 6.90 21.43 18.81
CA MET A 1 7.39 21.34 17.42
C MET A 1 6.28 20.73 16.56
N LEU A 2 6.17 21.12 15.29
CA LEU A 2 5.12 20.67 14.39
C LEU A 2 5.69 20.00 13.13
N TYR A 3 5.02 18.95 12.67
CA TYR A 3 5.42 18.11 11.56
C TYR A 3 4.25 17.92 10.60
N ILE A 4 4.50 18.11 9.30
CA ILE A 4 3.48 17.95 8.26
C ILE A 4 3.64 16.58 7.63
N GLY A 5 2.56 15.80 7.67
CA GLY A 5 2.42 14.56 6.92
C GLY A 5 1.56 14.80 5.67
N VAL A 6 2.10 14.46 4.50
CA VAL A 6 1.38 14.51 3.22
C VAL A 6 1.01 13.10 2.81
N ASP A 7 -0.26 12.79 2.58
CA ASP A 7 -0.76 11.58 1.93
C ASP A 7 -1.22 11.93 0.52
N LEU A 8 -0.36 11.71 -0.47
CA LEU A 8 -0.66 11.90 -1.89
C LEU A 8 -1.36 10.65 -2.44
N GLY A 9 -2.67 10.55 -2.20
CA GLY A 9 -3.49 9.46 -2.72
C GLY A 9 -3.81 9.57 -4.22
N THR A 10 -4.75 8.74 -4.70
CA THR A 10 -5.19 8.82 -6.11
C THR A 10 -6.33 9.81 -6.32
N SER A 11 -7.22 10.04 -5.35
CA SER A 11 -8.36 10.95 -5.53
C SER A 11 -8.15 12.34 -4.92
N ALA A 12 -7.26 12.43 -3.93
CA ALA A 12 -7.03 13.63 -3.14
C ALA A 12 -5.66 13.57 -2.47
N VAL A 13 -5.10 14.74 -2.18
CA VAL A 13 -4.01 14.88 -1.21
C VAL A 13 -4.61 15.20 0.15
N LYS A 14 -4.28 14.39 1.15
CA LYS A 14 -4.61 14.66 2.54
C LYS A 14 -3.36 15.11 3.26
N LEU A 15 -3.52 16.08 4.15
CA LEU A 15 -2.42 16.73 4.85
C LEU A 15 -2.79 16.78 6.31
N LEU A 16 -1.86 16.43 7.18
CA LEU A 16 -2.06 16.55 8.62
C LEU A 16 -0.90 17.26 9.29
N LEU A 17 -1.23 17.95 10.39
CA LEU A 17 -0.29 18.68 11.24
C LEU A 17 -0.23 17.97 12.59
N MET A 18 0.93 17.37 12.88
CA MET A 18 1.18 16.60 14.09
C MET A 18 2.18 17.34 14.99
N ASP A 19 2.00 17.30 16.30
CA ASP A 19 3.03 17.75 17.25
C ASP A 19 4.02 16.64 17.66
N GLU A 20 5.02 16.97 18.47
CA GLU A 20 6.03 16.02 18.97
C GLU A 20 5.47 14.90 19.87
N ASN A 21 4.23 15.04 20.33
CA ASN A 21 3.54 14.04 21.14
C ASN A 21 2.58 13.18 20.31
N GLY A 22 2.53 13.38 18.98
CA GLY A 22 1.66 12.62 18.07
C GLY A 22 0.24 13.18 17.97
N SER A 23 -0.07 14.30 18.65
CA SER A 23 -1.41 14.87 18.58
C SER A 23 -1.62 15.55 17.23
N ILE A 24 -2.71 15.18 16.56
CA ILE A 24 -3.11 15.78 15.28
C ILE A 24 -3.91 17.05 15.56
N HIS A 25 -3.34 18.20 15.17
CA HIS A 25 -3.96 19.52 15.38
C HIS A 25 -4.95 19.88 14.28
N LYS A 26 -4.66 19.46 13.04
CA LYS A 26 -5.48 19.78 11.87
C LYS A 26 -5.27 18.77 10.76
N ILE A 27 -6.34 18.52 10.00
CA ILE A 27 -6.33 17.72 8.78
C ILE A 27 -6.98 18.55 7.67
N VAL A 28 -6.38 18.54 6.48
CA VAL A 28 -6.90 19.19 5.27
C VAL A 28 -6.89 18.18 4.14
N SER A 29 -7.94 18.15 3.32
CA SER A 29 -8.03 17.30 2.13
C SER A 29 -8.35 18.15 0.91
N ARG A 30 -7.62 17.92 -0.18
CA ARG A 30 -7.79 18.63 -1.45
C ARG A 30 -7.87 17.64 -2.60
N GLU A 31 -8.93 17.72 -3.38
CA GLU A 31 -9.17 16.83 -4.53
C GLU A 31 -8.53 17.36 -5.81
N TYR A 32 -8.25 16.45 -6.74
CA TYR A 32 -7.82 16.77 -8.10
C TYR A 32 -8.42 15.77 -9.10
N PRO A 33 -8.52 16.15 -10.39
CA PRO A 33 -9.12 15.30 -11.40
C PRO A 33 -8.35 13.99 -11.61
N LEU A 34 -9.07 12.95 -12.05
CA LEU A 34 -8.52 11.69 -12.55
C LEU A 34 -9.00 11.51 -13.99
N TYR A 35 -8.07 11.26 -14.91
CA TYR A 35 -8.35 11.20 -16.34
C TYR A 35 -8.32 9.76 -16.85
N PHE A 36 -9.31 9.41 -17.67
CA PHE A 36 -9.45 8.10 -18.33
C PHE A 36 -9.58 8.32 -19.84
N PRO A 37 -8.50 8.71 -20.55
CA PRO A 37 -8.58 9.08 -21.97
C PRO A 37 -8.97 7.91 -22.87
N HIS A 38 -8.65 6.68 -22.46
CA HIS A 38 -9.02 5.44 -23.13
C HIS A 38 -9.44 4.38 -22.09
N PRO A 39 -10.19 3.33 -22.50
CA PRO A 39 -10.49 2.21 -21.62
C PRO A 39 -9.21 1.60 -21.03
N GLY A 40 -9.22 1.37 -19.71
CA GLY A 40 -8.07 0.83 -18.97
C GLY A 40 -6.98 1.84 -18.64
N TRP A 41 -7.04 3.07 -19.15
CA TRP A 41 -6.03 4.10 -18.88
C TRP A 41 -6.42 4.94 -17.66
N SER A 42 -5.45 5.29 -16.82
CA SER A 42 -5.63 6.15 -15.65
C SER A 42 -4.46 7.13 -15.51
N GLU A 43 -4.75 8.42 -15.62
CA GLU A 43 -3.75 9.48 -15.69
C GLU A 43 -4.08 10.68 -14.79
N GLN A 44 -3.03 11.37 -14.35
CA GLN A 44 -3.12 12.62 -13.60
C GLN A 44 -2.05 13.61 -14.04
N LYS A 45 -2.31 14.90 -13.84
CA LYS A 45 -1.30 15.94 -14.07
C LYS A 45 -0.51 16.15 -12.78
N PRO A 46 0.82 15.92 -12.77
CA PRO A 46 1.63 16.18 -11.59
C PRO A 46 1.52 17.62 -11.06
N GLU A 47 1.28 18.59 -11.93
CA GLU A 47 1.07 19.99 -11.57
C GLU A 47 -0.15 20.20 -10.68
N ASP A 48 -1.22 19.40 -10.85
CA ASP A 48 -2.41 19.48 -10.01
C ASP A 48 -2.09 19.01 -8.59
N TRP A 49 -1.28 17.95 -8.43
CA TRP A 49 -0.81 17.50 -7.11
C TRP A 49 -0.06 18.62 -6.39
N PHE A 50 0.90 19.25 -7.07
CA PHE A 50 1.69 20.33 -6.49
C PHE A 50 0.82 21.53 -6.10
N ALA A 51 -0.10 21.96 -6.98
CA ALA A 51 -1.00 23.07 -6.71
C ALA A 51 -1.90 22.79 -5.49
N GLN A 52 -2.51 21.61 -5.42
CA GLN A 52 -3.40 21.25 -4.31
C GLN A 52 -2.63 21.04 -3.00
N SER A 53 -1.42 20.50 -3.03
CA SER A 53 -0.55 20.39 -1.85
C SER A 53 -0.16 21.76 -1.31
N MET A 54 0.20 22.73 -2.17
CA MET A 54 0.55 24.09 -1.72
C MET A 54 -0.64 24.79 -1.05
N GLU A 55 -1.82 24.73 -1.67
CA GLU A 55 -3.04 25.31 -1.08
C GLU A 55 -3.44 24.62 0.22
N GLY A 56 -3.31 23.29 0.27
CA GLY A 56 -3.60 22.52 1.46
C GLY A 56 -2.63 22.81 2.60
N ILE A 57 -1.32 22.95 2.35
CA ILE A 57 -0.33 23.31 3.38
C ILE A 57 -0.59 24.73 3.91
N ARG A 58 -0.96 25.66 3.03
CA ARG A 58 -1.35 27.03 3.42
C ARG A 58 -2.55 27.03 4.35
N GLU A 59 -3.58 26.24 4.06
CA GLU A 59 -4.75 26.07 4.93
C GLU A 59 -4.41 25.35 6.25
N LEU A 60 -3.58 24.31 6.17
CA LEU A 60 -3.18 23.49 7.31
C LEU A 60 -2.42 24.33 8.36
N THR A 61 -1.58 25.25 7.90
CA THR A 61 -0.70 26.07 8.75
C THR A 61 -1.25 27.48 9.06
N ALA A 62 -2.49 27.78 8.65
CA ALA A 62 -3.06 29.13 8.78
C ALA A 62 -3.24 29.60 10.24
N GLU A 63 -3.43 28.67 11.17
CA GLU A 63 -3.80 28.95 12.57
C GLU A 63 -2.73 28.52 13.58
N CYS A 64 -1.64 27.90 13.13
CA CYS A 64 -0.53 27.49 13.99
C CYS A 64 0.57 28.56 14.05
N ASP A 65 1.42 28.49 15.08
CA ASP A 65 2.70 29.20 15.06
C ASP A 65 3.62 28.56 14.01
N LYS A 66 3.72 29.20 12.84
CA LYS A 66 4.53 28.72 11.70
C LYS A 66 6.01 28.54 12.04
N SER A 67 6.53 29.21 13.08
CA SER A 67 7.91 29.01 13.55
C SER A 67 8.15 27.64 14.18
N GLN A 68 7.08 26.94 14.57
CA GLN A 68 7.13 25.59 15.12
C GLN A 68 7.19 24.51 14.06
N VAL A 69 6.87 24.80 12.79
CA VAL A 69 6.92 23.82 11.70
C VAL A 69 8.38 23.47 11.41
N ARG A 70 8.76 22.20 11.58
CA ARG A 70 10.16 21.75 11.45
C ARG A 70 10.41 20.87 10.23
N GLY A 71 9.42 20.08 9.82
CA GLY A 71 9.60 19.11 8.75
C GLY A 71 8.32 18.77 8.01
N ILE A 72 8.49 18.40 6.74
CA ILE A 72 7.46 17.89 5.85
C ILE A 72 7.94 16.55 5.27
N SER A 73 7.08 15.56 5.28
CA SER A 73 7.32 14.24 4.66
C SER A 73 6.09 13.75 3.93
N PHE A 74 6.22 12.64 3.22
CA PHE A 74 5.22 12.14 2.27
C PHE A 74 4.94 10.65 2.48
N GLY A 75 3.67 10.26 2.43
CA GLY A 75 3.17 8.99 1.96
C GLY A 75 2.55 9.24 0.59
N GLY A 76 2.81 8.42 -0.42
CA GLY A 76 2.23 8.66 -1.73
C GLY A 76 1.90 7.39 -2.49
N GLN A 77 0.90 7.50 -3.37
CA GLN A 77 0.51 6.41 -4.25
C GLN A 77 1.73 5.88 -5.02
N MET A 78 1.94 4.57 -4.93
CA MET A 78 3.13 3.93 -5.49
C MET A 78 3.03 3.79 -7.02
N HIS A 79 4.14 3.39 -7.65
CA HIS A 79 4.22 2.89 -9.03
C HIS A 79 3.92 3.88 -10.18
N GLY A 80 3.40 5.07 -9.89
CA GLY A 80 3.09 6.08 -10.90
C GLY A 80 4.34 6.49 -11.70
N LEU A 81 4.22 6.66 -13.02
CA LEU A 81 5.32 7.13 -13.85
C LEU A 81 5.19 8.65 -14.07
N VAL A 82 6.10 9.42 -13.50
CA VAL A 82 6.30 10.85 -13.82
C VAL A 82 7.59 11.00 -14.59
N VAL A 83 7.53 11.69 -15.73
CA VAL A 83 8.69 11.92 -16.61
C VAL A 83 8.86 13.38 -16.94
N LEU A 84 10.06 13.91 -16.74
CA LEU A 84 10.42 15.30 -17.02
C LEU A 84 11.50 15.41 -18.10
N ASP A 85 11.50 16.52 -18.82
CA ASP A 85 12.58 16.91 -19.74
C ASP A 85 13.76 17.59 -19.02
N GLU A 86 14.81 17.97 -19.77
CA GLU A 86 15.98 18.66 -19.23
C GLU A 86 15.67 20.03 -18.60
N ALA A 87 14.51 20.61 -18.92
CA ALA A 87 14.03 21.88 -18.39
C ALA A 87 13.00 21.72 -17.26
N ASP A 88 12.86 20.50 -16.72
CA ASP A 88 11.90 20.13 -15.66
C ASP A 88 10.43 20.30 -16.05
N HIS A 89 10.10 20.30 -17.35
CA HIS A 89 8.72 20.24 -17.79
C HIS A 89 8.22 18.79 -17.78
N VAL A 90 6.99 18.60 -17.31
CA VAL A 90 6.29 17.32 -17.41
C VAL A 90 6.05 16.99 -18.88
N LEU A 91 6.57 15.86 -19.35
CA LEU A 91 6.48 15.45 -20.75
C LEU A 91 5.08 14.97 -21.14
N ARG A 92 4.36 14.36 -20.20
CA ARG A 92 2.99 13.84 -20.34
C ARG A 92 2.33 13.69 -18.96
N PRO A 93 0.99 13.59 -18.87
CA PRO A 93 0.33 13.19 -17.62
C PRO A 93 0.97 11.94 -17.01
N ALA A 94 1.00 11.81 -15.69
CA ALA A 94 1.54 10.63 -15.03
C ALA A 94 0.69 9.40 -15.35
N ILE A 95 1.33 8.25 -15.63
CA ILE A 95 0.64 6.96 -15.81
C ILE A 95 0.54 6.28 -14.45
N LEU A 96 -0.67 6.10 -13.92
CA LEU A 96 -0.90 5.69 -12.52
C LEU A 96 -0.84 4.17 -12.30
N TRP A 97 -0.84 3.74 -11.04
CA TRP A 97 -0.74 2.33 -10.64
C TRP A 97 -1.92 1.46 -11.09
N ASN A 98 -3.10 2.07 -11.25
CA ASN A 98 -4.33 1.44 -11.70
C ASN A 98 -4.52 1.53 -13.22
N ASP A 99 -3.48 1.91 -13.96
CA ASP A 99 -3.45 1.90 -15.41
C ASP A 99 -3.09 0.51 -15.94
N GLY A 100 -3.89 0.01 -16.90
CA GLY A 100 -3.75 -1.30 -17.50
C GLY A 100 -3.18 -1.30 -18.93
N ARG A 101 -2.69 -0.16 -19.45
CA ARG A 101 -2.28 -0.06 -20.87
C ARG A 101 -1.05 -0.86 -21.25
N THR A 102 -0.29 -1.34 -20.26
CA THR A 102 1.04 -1.94 -20.40
C THR A 102 0.99 -3.47 -20.37
N GLU A 103 -0.12 -4.06 -20.80
CA GLU A 103 -0.32 -5.52 -20.81
C GLU A 103 0.76 -6.21 -21.66
N GLU A 104 1.02 -5.71 -22.87
CA GLU A 104 2.04 -6.27 -23.77
C GLU A 104 3.45 -6.19 -23.15
N GLU A 105 3.82 -5.05 -22.56
CA GLU A 105 5.12 -4.90 -21.90
C GLU A 105 5.24 -5.76 -20.63
N THR A 106 4.13 -5.94 -19.90
CA THR A 106 4.08 -6.82 -18.73
C THR A 106 4.27 -8.28 -19.14
N ASP A 107 3.65 -8.70 -20.24
CA ASP A 107 3.82 -10.03 -20.80
C ASP A 107 5.24 -10.24 -21.33
N TYR A 108 5.82 -9.25 -22.01
CA TYR A 108 7.23 -9.30 -22.42
C TYR A 108 8.15 -9.52 -21.22
N LEU A 109 7.99 -8.74 -20.14
CA LEU A 109 8.80 -8.89 -18.93
C LEU A 109 8.58 -10.27 -18.27
N ASN A 110 7.33 -10.69 -18.09
CA ASN A 110 7.04 -11.93 -17.36
C ASN A 110 7.31 -13.22 -18.16
N GLN A 111 7.16 -13.18 -19.49
CA GLN A 111 7.21 -14.37 -20.35
C GLN A 111 8.50 -14.45 -21.17
N VAL A 112 9.02 -13.32 -21.67
CA VAL A 112 10.24 -13.28 -22.50
C VAL A 112 11.49 -13.09 -21.64
N ILE A 113 11.50 -12.10 -20.74
CA ILE A 113 12.59 -11.96 -19.76
C ILE A 113 12.49 -13.05 -18.69
N GLY A 114 11.26 -13.34 -18.27
CA GLY A 114 10.93 -14.45 -17.37
C GLY A 114 10.81 -14.03 -15.90
N LYS A 115 9.77 -14.51 -15.22
CA LYS A 115 9.50 -14.23 -13.80
C LYS A 115 10.67 -14.51 -12.86
N GLU A 116 11.37 -15.64 -13.05
CA GLU A 116 12.53 -16.02 -12.22
C GLU A 116 13.67 -14.99 -12.38
N THR A 117 13.92 -14.55 -13.60
CA THR A 117 14.91 -13.51 -13.92
C THR A 117 14.54 -12.17 -13.28
N LEU A 118 13.29 -11.72 -13.43
CA LEU A 118 12.81 -10.48 -12.81
C LEU A 118 12.90 -10.53 -11.29
N SER A 119 12.48 -11.64 -10.69
CA SER A 119 12.57 -11.84 -9.25
C SER A 119 14.02 -11.80 -8.76
N LYS A 120 14.97 -12.35 -9.53
CA LYS A 120 16.39 -12.24 -9.20
C LYS A 120 16.89 -10.79 -9.23
N TYR A 121 16.41 -9.98 -10.17
CA TYR A 121 16.87 -8.59 -10.33
C TYR A 121 16.18 -7.60 -9.39
N THR A 122 14.94 -7.89 -8.97
CA THR A 122 14.08 -6.90 -8.32
C THR A 122 13.24 -7.42 -7.16
N ALA A 123 13.38 -8.71 -6.80
CA ALA A 123 12.55 -9.40 -5.81
C ALA A 123 11.06 -9.56 -6.20
N ASN A 124 10.65 -9.10 -7.38
CA ASN A 124 9.26 -9.01 -7.80
C ASN A 124 9.06 -9.42 -9.27
N ILE A 125 7.82 -9.74 -9.62
CA ILE A 125 7.38 -9.93 -11.02
C ILE A 125 6.74 -8.65 -11.56
N ALA A 126 6.56 -8.59 -12.88
CA ALA A 126 5.94 -7.44 -13.51
C ALA A 126 4.41 -7.45 -13.33
N PHE A 127 3.86 -6.28 -13.02
CA PHE A 127 2.43 -5.99 -13.06
C PHE A 127 2.22 -4.74 -13.91
N ALA A 128 1.10 -4.65 -14.64
CA ALA A 128 0.82 -3.50 -15.51
C ALA A 128 0.94 -2.13 -14.81
N GLY A 129 0.57 -2.10 -13.53
CA GLY A 129 0.66 -0.93 -12.68
C GLY A 129 2.07 -0.46 -12.33
N PHE A 130 3.11 -1.29 -12.49
CA PHE A 130 4.49 -0.97 -12.12
C PHE A 130 5.16 0.00 -13.12
N THR A 131 6.24 0.65 -12.68
CA THR A 131 6.88 1.73 -13.45
C THR A 131 7.64 1.22 -14.69
N ALA A 132 8.41 0.13 -14.59
CA ALA A 132 9.19 -0.40 -15.71
C ALA A 132 8.35 -0.77 -16.97
N PRO A 133 7.19 -1.47 -16.85
CA PRO A 133 6.30 -1.68 -18.00
C PRO A 133 5.86 -0.38 -18.69
N LYS A 134 5.62 0.70 -17.93
CA LYS A 134 5.18 2.00 -18.47
C LYS A 134 6.28 2.72 -19.23
N ILE A 135 7.53 2.57 -18.77
CA ILE A 135 8.71 3.09 -19.47
C ILE A 135 8.87 2.38 -20.82
N LEU A 136 8.75 1.05 -20.83
CA LEU A 136 8.76 0.26 -22.08
C LEU A 136 7.60 0.64 -23.00
N TRP A 137 6.42 0.88 -22.44
CA TRP A 137 5.27 1.30 -23.23
C TRP A 137 5.51 2.65 -23.91
N MET A 138 6.06 3.63 -23.18
CA MET A 138 6.47 4.92 -23.76
C MET A 138 7.52 4.74 -24.86
N LYS A 139 8.50 3.85 -24.66
CA LYS A 139 9.52 3.55 -25.68
C LYS A 139 8.90 3.03 -26.98
N ASN A 140 7.88 2.19 -26.87
CA ASN A 140 7.22 1.56 -28.02
C ASN A 140 6.17 2.47 -28.69
N HIS A 141 5.44 3.25 -27.89
CA HIS A 141 4.22 3.96 -28.35
C HIS A 141 4.38 5.49 -28.40
N GLU A 142 5.30 6.05 -27.62
CA GLU A 142 5.58 7.49 -27.55
C GLU A 142 7.11 7.77 -27.68
N PRO A 143 7.81 7.24 -28.71
CA PRO A 143 9.27 7.28 -28.79
C PRO A 143 9.83 8.72 -28.80
N GLU A 144 9.12 9.68 -29.39
CA GLU A 144 9.53 11.08 -29.37
C GLU A 144 9.53 11.73 -27.97
N LEU A 145 8.65 11.26 -27.07
CA LEU A 145 8.64 11.69 -25.67
C LEU A 145 9.67 10.89 -24.87
N TYR A 146 9.79 9.59 -25.13
CA TYR A 146 10.77 8.71 -24.50
C TYR A 146 12.20 9.25 -24.63
N GLU A 147 12.60 9.67 -25.84
CA GLU A 147 13.94 10.23 -26.09
C GLU A 147 14.21 11.55 -25.34
N LYS A 148 13.17 12.26 -24.90
CA LYS A 148 13.29 13.53 -24.14
C LYS A 148 13.34 13.33 -22.63
N ILE A 149 13.17 12.10 -22.14
CA ILE A 149 13.17 11.82 -20.71
C ILE A 149 14.54 12.18 -20.14
N ALA A 150 14.58 13.17 -19.24
CA ALA A 150 15.76 13.50 -18.45
C ALA A 150 15.64 12.99 -17.01
N LYS A 151 14.42 12.92 -16.46
CA LYS A 151 14.15 12.45 -15.10
C LYS A 151 12.92 11.56 -15.07
N ILE A 152 13.02 10.46 -14.35
CA ILE A 152 11.95 9.51 -14.07
C ILE A 152 11.73 9.50 -12.56
N MET A 153 10.51 9.69 -12.09
CA MET A 153 10.21 9.72 -10.66
C MET A 153 8.80 9.22 -10.35
N LEU A 154 8.54 8.92 -9.08
CA LEU A 154 7.23 8.53 -8.59
C LEU A 154 6.40 9.77 -8.19
N PRO A 155 5.09 9.64 -7.97
CA PRO A 155 4.21 10.77 -7.65
C PRO A 155 4.67 11.59 -6.43
N LYS A 156 5.07 10.94 -5.33
CA LYS A 156 5.55 11.66 -4.13
C LYS A 156 6.89 12.35 -4.37
N ASP A 157 7.74 11.71 -5.16
CA ASP A 157 9.08 12.21 -5.47
C ASP A 157 9.00 13.51 -6.28
N TYR A 158 7.99 13.63 -7.15
CA TYR A 158 7.68 14.89 -7.82
C TYR A 158 7.35 16.00 -6.81
N LEU A 159 6.53 15.75 -5.80
CA LEU A 159 6.27 16.75 -4.75
C LEU A 159 7.54 17.10 -3.97
N ALA A 160 8.29 16.10 -3.52
CA ALA A 160 9.56 16.31 -2.81
C ALA A 160 10.53 17.14 -3.65
N TYR A 161 10.65 16.85 -4.95
CA TYR A 161 11.47 17.60 -5.90
C TYR A 161 10.99 19.05 -6.05
N LYS A 162 9.68 19.29 -6.23
CA LYS A 162 9.15 20.64 -6.36
C LYS A 162 9.29 21.48 -5.09
N LEU A 163 9.31 20.86 -3.92
CA LEU A 163 9.47 21.53 -2.63
C LEU A 163 10.93 21.78 -2.24
N SER A 164 11.84 20.82 -2.51
CA SER A 164 13.25 20.87 -2.06
C SER A 164 14.26 21.18 -3.17
N GLY A 165 13.92 20.89 -4.42
CA GLY A 165 14.87 20.89 -5.54
C GLY A 165 15.75 19.63 -5.63
N THR A 166 15.63 18.70 -4.69
CA THR A 166 16.43 17.47 -4.67
C THR A 166 15.74 16.38 -5.48
N PHE A 167 16.44 15.85 -6.49
CA PHE A 167 15.97 14.73 -7.31
C PHE A 167 16.24 13.41 -6.58
N CYS A 168 15.28 13.01 -5.73
CA CYS A 168 15.40 11.88 -4.81
C CYS A 168 14.17 10.97 -4.86
N THR A 169 14.39 9.72 -4.49
CA THR A 169 13.36 8.74 -4.10
C THR A 169 13.88 7.99 -2.87
N GLU A 170 13.10 7.06 -2.36
CA GLU A 170 13.53 6.19 -1.26
C GLU A 170 13.14 4.75 -1.50
N TYR A 171 13.77 3.86 -0.74
CA TYR A 171 13.76 2.43 -1.06
C TYR A 171 12.36 1.82 -1.07
N SER A 172 11.42 2.27 -0.22
CA SER A 172 10.09 1.65 -0.16
C SER A 172 9.29 1.86 -1.45
N ASP A 173 9.25 3.09 -1.97
CA ASP A 173 8.53 3.40 -3.21
C ASP A 173 9.33 2.95 -4.45
N ALA A 174 10.66 3.10 -4.43
CA ALA A 174 11.55 2.60 -5.49
C ALA A 174 11.44 1.09 -5.70
N SER A 175 11.17 0.33 -4.64
CA SER A 175 10.90 -1.12 -4.73
C SER A 175 9.71 -1.43 -5.64
N GLY A 176 8.72 -0.53 -5.71
CA GLY A 176 7.56 -0.63 -6.59
C GLY A 176 7.82 -0.23 -8.06
N MET A 177 9.02 0.23 -8.41
CA MET A 177 9.34 0.63 -9.78
C MET A 177 9.67 -0.55 -10.70
N LEU A 178 10.02 -1.71 -10.14
CA LEU A 178 10.64 -2.84 -10.85
C LEU A 178 11.95 -2.45 -11.53
N LEU A 179 12.67 -1.49 -10.94
CA LEU A 179 13.99 -1.02 -11.38
C LEU A 179 15.04 -1.12 -10.26
N LEU A 180 14.60 -1.37 -9.02
CA LEU A 180 15.45 -1.49 -7.83
C LEU A 180 15.80 -2.96 -7.58
N ASP A 181 17.08 -3.25 -7.37
CA ASP A 181 17.52 -4.43 -6.64
C ASP A 181 17.22 -4.19 -5.16
N VAL A 182 16.07 -4.71 -4.72
CA VAL A 182 15.55 -4.50 -3.36
C VAL A 182 16.52 -5.02 -2.31
N GLN A 183 17.12 -6.20 -2.53
CA GLN A 183 18.01 -6.83 -1.56
C GLN A 183 19.26 -5.99 -1.30
N ASN A 184 19.85 -5.46 -2.37
CA ASN A 184 21.09 -4.69 -2.29
C ASN A 184 20.85 -3.18 -2.18
N LYS A 185 19.59 -2.73 -2.21
CA LYS A 185 19.18 -1.33 -2.12
C LYS A 185 19.91 -0.44 -3.14
N CYS A 186 19.94 -0.88 -4.40
CA CYS A 186 20.53 -0.12 -5.50
C CYS A 186 19.74 -0.30 -6.79
N TRP A 187 19.93 0.59 -7.77
CA TRP A 187 19.31 0.42 -9.09
C TRP A 187 19.84 -0.87 -9.77
N SER A 188 18.95 -1.67 -10.33
CA SER A 188 19.30 -2.89 -11.07
C SER A 188 19.77 -2.52 -12.47
N LYS A 189 21.08 -2.64 -12.71
CA LYS A 189 21.68 -2.36 -14.01
C LYS A 189 21.01 -3.16 -15.14
N GLU A 190 20.67 -4.42 -14.88
CA GLU A 190 20.01 -5.30 -15.84
C GLU A 190 18.62 -4.77 -16.21
N MET A 191 17.84 -4.27 -15.25
CA MET A 191 16.53 -3.67 -15.54
C MET A 191 16.65 -2.33 -16.27
N LEU A 192 17.67 -1.52 -15.95
CA LEU A 192 17.97 -0.29 -16.68
C LEU A 192 18.29 -0.60 -18.15
N ASP A 193 19.13 -1.61 -18.41
CA ASP A 193 19.46 -2.07 -19.76
C ASP A 193 18.23 -2.61 -20.52
N ILE A 194 17.37 -3.39 -19.85
CA ILE A 194 16.11 -3.91 -20.43
C ILE A 194 15.17 -2.76 -20.84
N CYS A 195 14.98 -1.77 -19.96
CA CYS A 195 14.16 -0.61 -20.24
C CYS A 195 14.82 0.32 -21.27
N GLY A 196 16.15 0.33 -21.36
CA GLY A 196 16.92 1.25 -22.21
C GLY A 196 17.06 2.65 -21.62
N ILE A 197 17.10 2.74 -20.29
CA ILE A 197 17.28 3.99 -19.54
C ILE A 197 18.65 4.00 -18.85
N ARG A 198 19.15 5.18 -18.54
CA ARG A 198 20.43 5.39 -17.84
C ARG A 198 20.18 5.72 -16.38
N GLU A 199 21.14 5.39 -15.53
CA GLU A 199 21.06 5.65 -14.09
C GLU A 199 20.92 7.14 -13.77
N GLU A 200 21.52 8.03 -14.58
CA GLU A 200 21.39 9.48 -14.37
C GLU A 200 19.97 10.01 -14.60
N GLN A 201 19.10 9.23 -15.25
CA GLN A 201 17.67 9.57 -15.41
C GLN A 201 16.85 9.15 -14.19
N LEU A 202 17.44 8.41 -13.24
CA LEU A 202 16.80 7.97 -12.00
C LEU A 202 17.26 8.82 -10.81
N PRO A 203 16.40 8.98 -9.79
CA PRO A 203 16.71 9.79 -8.62
C PRO A 203 17.77 9.14 -7.73
N GLY A 204 18.41 9.96 -6.90
CA GLY A 204 19.21 9.45 -5.78
C GLY A 204 18.34 8.67 -4.78
N LEU A 205 18.90 7.60 -4.21
CA LEU A 205 18.22 6.70 -3.29
C LEU A 205 18.51 7.07 -1.82
N TYR A 206 17.46 7.09 -1.00
CA TYR A 206 17.50 7.46 0.42
C TYR A 206 16.71 6.45 1.26
N GLU A 207 16.98 6.42 2.57
CA GLU A 207 16.04 5.86 3.53
C GLU A 207 14.87 6.82 3.76
N SER A 208 13.69 6.28 4.09
CA SER A 208 12.43 7.03 4.15
C SER A 208 12.40 8.18 5.16
N TYR A 209 13.22 8.11 6.21
CA TYR A 209 13.36 9.12 7.26
C TYR A 209 14.53 10.09 7.04
N GLU A 210 15.26 9.98 5.93
CA GLU A 210 16.37 10.89 5.63
C GLU A 210 15.89 12.25 5.13
N VAL A 211 16.62 13.29 5.54
CA VAL A 211 16.41 14.66 5.07
C VAL A 211 17.01 14.78 3.67
N VAL A 212 16.17 15.06 2.68
CA VAL A 212 16.59 15.24 1.28
C VAL A 212 16.92 16.69 0.95
N GLY A 213 16.51 17.62 1.80
CA GLY A 213 16.84 19.04 1.68
C GLY A 213 15.98 19.89 2.61
N ASN A 214 16.00 21.19 2.40
CA ASN A 214 15.06 22.12 3.03
C ASN A 214 14.06 22.63 1.98
N LEU A 215 12.98 23.26 2.42
CA LEU A 215 12.11 24.01 1.53
C LEU A 215 12.92 25.04 0.74
N LYS A 216 12.70 25.07 -0.58
CA LYS A 216 13.30 26.11 -1.42
C LYS A 216 12.82 27.49 -0.95
N PRO A 217 13.67 28.53 -1.00
CA PRO A 217 13.33 29.87 -0.51
C PRO A 217 12.01 30.42 -1.06
N GLU A 218 11.75 30.25 -2.37
CA GLU A 218 10.53 30.72 -3.02
C GLU A 218 9.27 29.94 -2.63
N ILE A 219 9.43 28.70 -2.11
CA ILE A 219 8.32 27.89 -1.58
C ILE A 219 8.05 28.27 -0.13
N ALA A 220 9.10 28.42 0.68
CA ALA A 220 9.01 28.88 2.06
C ALA A 220 8.32 30.25 2.13
N GLU A 221 8.67 31.20 1.25
CA GLU A 221 8.01 32.50 1.14
C GLU A 221 6.51 32.38 0.85
N LYS A 222 6.11 31.56 -0.14
CA LYS A 222 4.70 31.37 -0.52
C LYS A 222 3.84 30.74 0.57
N LEU A 223 4.43 29.89 1.42
CA LEU A 223 3.76 29.24 2.55
C LEU A 223 3.88 30.05 3.84
N GLU A 224 4.73 31.08 3.85
CA GLU A 224 5.17 31.85 5.02
C GLU A 224 5.78 30.94 6.11
N LEU A 225 6.53 29.94 5.67
CA LEU A 225 7.27 29.00 6.53
C LEU A 225 8.77 29.36 6.58
N GLY A 226 9.49 28.77 7.53
CA GLY A 226 10.95 28.89 7.61
C GLY A 226 11.67 28.24 6.42
N THR A 227 12.79 28.82 6.00
CA THR A 227 13.68 28.20 4.99
C THR A 227 14.51 27.04 5.57
N ASP A 228 14.45 26.85 6.89
CA ASP A 228 15.05 25.75 7.64
C ASP A 228 14.09 24.57 7.84
N VAL A 229 12.84 24.67 7.33
CA VAL A 229 11.90 23.53 7.30
C VAL A 229 12.48 22.43 6.41
N LYS A 230 12.71 21.27 7.02
CA LYS A 230 13.27 20.10 6.36
C LYS A 230 12.23 19.42 5.46
N VAL A 231 12.68 18.89 4.34
CA VAL A 231 11.93 17.97 3.49
C VAL A 231 12.55 16.58 3.66
N ILE A 232 11.73 15.62 4.03
CA ILE A 232 12.11 14.23 4.28
C ILE A 232 11.65 13.36 3.09
N ALA A 233 12.42 12.32 2.76
CA ALA A 233 12.18 11.48 1.56
C ALA A 233 10.77 10.86 1.51
N GLY A 234 10.21 10.53 2.67
CA GLY A 234 8.86 9.95 2.78
C GLY A 234 8.85 8.46 2.48
N ALA A 235 7.72 7.91 2.07
CA ALA A 235 7.56 6.49 1.77
C ALA A 235 6.43 6.28 0.76
N GLY A 236 6.41 5.12 0.10
CA GLY A 236 5.21 4.64 -0.57
C GLY A 236 4.05 4.55 0.43
N ASP A 237 2.81 4.79 -0.02
CA ASP A 237 1.63 4.86 0.85
C ASP A 237 1.45 3.65 1.78
N ASN A 238 1.71 2.43 1.30
CA ASN A 238 1.64 1.23 2.12
C ASN A 238 2.70 1.20 3.24
N ALA A 239 3.94 1.59 2.93
CA ALA A 239 5.02 1.64 3.92
C ALA A 239 4.84 2.83 4.89
N ALA A 240 4.34 3.98 4.41
CA ALA A 240 3.93 5.09 5.26
C ALA A 240 2.79 4.67 6.21
N ALA A 241 1.77 3.98 5.69
CA ALA A 241 0.69 3.45 6.53
C ALA A 241 1.19 2.41 7.54
N ALA A 242 2.18 1.60 7.19
CA ALA A 242 2.83 0.69 8.12
C ALA A 242 3.47 1.45 9.29
N VAL A 243 4.18 2.55 9.03
CA VAL A 243 4.69 3.44 10.10
C VAL A 243 3.54 4.02 10.92
N GLY A 244 2.51 4.58 10.28
CA GLY A 244 1.37 5.19 10.98
C GLY A 244 0.54 4.21 11.82
N THR A 245 0.56 2.92 11.49
CA THR A 245 -0.11 1.84 12.23
C THR A 245 0.81 1.12 13.22
N GLY A 246 2.07 1.53 13.29
CA GLY A 246 3.08 0.92 14.13
C GLY A 246 3.48 -0.50 13.73
N THR A 247 3.51 -0.76 12.44
CA THR A 247 3.92 -2.02 11.81
C THR A 247 5.36 -1.88 11.32
N VAL A 248 6.28 -1.73 12.27
CA VAL A 248 7.71 -1.49 12.03
C VAL A 248 8.55 -2.50 12.82
N GLY A 249 9.81 -2.68 12.44
CA GLY A 249 10.69 -3.68 13.04
C GLY A 249 10.44 -5.08 12.47
N ASP A 250 10.62 -6.12 13.28
CA ASP A 250 10.54 -7.51 12.82
C ASP A 250 9.22 -8.18 13.22
N GLY A 251 8.61 -8.91 12.29
CA GLY A 251 7.44 -9.76 12.57
C GLY A 251 6.16 -9.00 12.94
N GLN A 252 6.08 -7.70 12.65
CA GLN A 252 4.82 -6.95 12.81
C GLN A 252 3.93 -7.16 11.60
N CYS A 253 2.61 -7.13 11.83
CA CYS A 253 1.62 -7.28 10.78
C CYS A 253 0.55 -6.19 10.87
N ASN A 254 0.06 -5.75 9.71
CA ASN A 254 -1.13 -4.92 9.59
C ASN A 254 -2.04 -5.46 8.49
N ILE A 255 -3.34 -5.48 8.77
CA ILE A 255 -4.38 -5.86 7.84
C ILE A 255 -5.23 -4.63 7.54
N SER A 256 -5.19 -4.17 6.30
CA SER A 256 -6.15 -3.20 5.80
C SER A 256 -7.33 -3.94 5.19
N LEU A 257 -8.50 -3.81 5.81
CA LEU A 257 -9.75 -4.41 5.36
C LEU A 257 -10.65 -3.36 4.67
N GLY A 258 -10.14 -2.82 3.58
CA GLY A 258 -10.83 -1.88 2.69
C GLY A 258 -11.57 -2.60 1.54
N THR A 259 -11.91 -1.84 0.49
CA THR A 259 -12.52 -2.40 -0.74
C THR A 259 -11.71 -3.60 -1.25
N SER A 260 -10.40 -3.41 -1.39
CA SER A 260 -9.38 -4.47 -1.46
C SER A 260 -8.82 -4.76 -0.06
N GLY A 261 -8.19 -5.92 0.10
CA GLY A 261 -7.50 -6.30 1.32
C GLY A 261 -5.99 -6.20 1.14
N THR A 262 -5.29 -5.72 2.15
CA THR A 262 -3.82 -5.79 2.18
C THR A 262 -3.38 -6.41 3.48
N ILE A 263 -2.46 -7.38 3.41
CA ILE A 263 -1.65 -7.79 4.55
C ILE A 263 -0.24 -7.28 4.34
N PHE A 264 0.27 -6.56 5.33
CA PHE A 264 1.59 -5.97 5.32
C PHE A 264 2.38 -6.55 6.49
N ILE A 265 3.54 -7.13 6.23
CA ILE A 265 4.34 -7.85 7.22
C ILE A 265 5.76 -7.29 7.19
N SER A 266 6.19 -6.70 8.29
CA SER A 266 7.55 -6.16 8.42
C SER A 266 8.56 -7.28 8.70
N SER A 267 9.77 -7.15 8.16
CA SER A 267 10.86 -8.06 8.43
C SER A 267 12.22 -7.37 8.41
N LYS A 268 13.06 -7.69 9.38
CA LYS A 268 14.48 -7.24 9.41
C LYS A 268 15.33 -7.95 8.37
N THR A 269 14.87 -9.10 7.87
CA THR A 269 15.58 -9.88 6.86
C THR A 269 14.87 -9.80 5.52
N PHE A 270 15.64 -9.60 4.46
CA PHE A 270 15.14 -9.73 3.10
C PHE A 270 14.65 -11.16 2.85
N GLY A 271 13.50 -11.30 2.19
CA GLY A 271 12.92 -12.58 1.82
C GLY A 271 12.01 -12.48 0.62
N VAL A 272 12.01 -13.50 -0.22
CA VAL A 272 11.12 -13.67 -1.39
C VAL A 272 10.68 -15.12 -1.41
N ASP A 273 9.39 -15.37 -1.61
CA ASP A 273 8.88 -16.73 -1.76
C ASP A 273 9.11 -17.27 -3.18
N GLU A 274 9.15 -18.60 -3.32
CA GLU A 274 9.44 -19.30 -4.59
C GLU A 274 8.50 -18.88 -5.75
N TYR A 275 7.30 -18.38 -5.45
CA TYR A 275 6.28 -18.05 -6.44
C TYR A 275 6.06 -16.54 -6.61
N ASN A 276 6.80 -15.69 -5.90
CA ASN A 276 6.52 -14.24 -5.76
C ASN A 276 5.05 -13.98 -5.44
N ALA A 277 4.46 -14.80 -4.57
CA ALA A 277 3.07 -14.67 -4.14
C ALA A 277 2.84 -13.36 -3.36
N LEU A 278 3.88 -12.90 -2.66
CA LEU A 278 3.91 -11.61 -1.99
C LEU A 278 4.90 -10.67 -2.69
N HIS A 279 4.58 -9.38 -2.66
CA HIS A 279 5.57 -8.36 -3.00
C HIS A 279 6.63 -8.30 -1.91
N SER A 280 7.90 -8.21 -2.31
CA SER A 280 9.03 -8.03 -1.40
C SER A 280 9.69 -6.70 -1.66
N PHE A 281 9.53 -5.76 -0.73
CA PHE A 281 9.91 -4.37 -0.88
C PHE A 281 10.71 -3.91 0.34
N ALA A 282 11.46 -2.83 0.21
CA ALA A 282 12.05 -2.16 1.37
C ALA A 282 10.95 -1.50 2.24
N HIS A 283 11.19 -1.42 3.54
CA HIS A 283 10.28 -0.78 4.49
C HIS A 283 10.75 0.64 4.83
N ALA A 284 9.82 1.50 5.22
CA ALA A 284 10.07 2.88 5.63
C ALA A 284 10.81 3.06 6.98
N ASP A 285 11.23 1.95 7.61
CA ASP A 285 11.97 1.94 8.87
C ASP A 285 13.45 1.54 8.66
N GLY A 286 13.86 1.36 7.40
CA GLY A 286 15.19 0.90 7.02
C GLY A 286 15.30 -0.60 6.76
N ASN A 287 14.25 -1.39 7.03
CA ASN A 287 14.24 -2.84 6.84
C ASN A 287 13.52 -3.25 5.53
N TYR A 288 12.81 -4.39 5.55
CA TYR A 288 12.05 -4.95 4.45
C TYR A 288 10.62 -5.26 4.86
N HIS A 289 9.77 -5.51 3.89
CA HIS A 289 8.42 -6.00 4.12
C HIS A 289 7.94 -6.92 3.03
N LEU A 290 6.99 -7.76 3.41
CA LEU A 290 6.19 -8.56 2.50
C LEU A 290 4.78 -7.99 2.45
N MET A 291 4.23 -7.89 1.25
CA MET A 291 2.88 -7.38 1.06
C MET A 291 2.05 -8.33 0.20
N GLY A 292 0.95 -8.80 0.76
CA GLY A 292 -0.09 -9.53 0.04
C GLY A 292 -1.26 -8.61 -0.28
N CYS A 293 -1.68 -8.58 -1.54
CA CYS A 293 -2.83 -7.79 -1.98
C CYS A 293 -3.95 -8.71 -2.44
N MET A 294 -5.09 -8.63 -1.75
CA MET A 294 -6.34 -9.28 -2.14
C MET A 294 -7.21 -8.28 -2.91
N LEU A 295 -7.59 -8.60 -4.14
CA LEU A 295 -8.33 -7.68 -5.01
C LEU A 295 -9.75 -7.38 -4.50
N SER A 296 -10.37 -8.32 -3.78
CA SER A 296 -11.72 -8.16 -3.23
C SER A 296 -11.79 -8.61 -1.77
N ALA A 297 -11.92 -7.65 -0.84
CA ALA A 297 -12.04 -7.92 0.60
C ALA A 297 -13.37 -7.38 1.16
N ALA A 298 -13.42 -6.14 1.68
CA ALA A 298 -14.68 -5.55 2.12
C ALA A 298 -15.67 -5.36 0.96
N SER A 299 -15.19 -5.30 -0.28
CA SER A 299 -16.02 -5.34 -1.48
C SER A 299 -16.81 -6.65 -1.62
N CYS A 300 -16.32 -7.80 -1.14
CA CYS A 300 -17.09 -9.04 -1.14
C CYS A 300 -18.32 -8.93 -0.22
N ASN A 301 -18.12 -8.43 1.00
CA ASN A 301 -19.24 -8.20 1.92
C ASN A 301 -20.19 -7.15 1.36
N LYS A 302 -19.66 -6.06 0.77
CA LYS A 302 -20.48 -5.05 0.10
C LYS A 302 -21.31 -5.63 -1.05
N TRP A 303 -20.70 -6.42 -1.92
CA TRP A 303 -21.38 -7.10 -3.03
C TRP A 303 -22.49 -8.02 -2.51
N TRP A 304 -22.18 -8.85 -1.51
CA TRP A 304 -23.16 -9.76 -0.91
C TRP A 304 -24.36 -9.01 -0.35
N MET A 305 -24.12 -7.96 0.43
CA MET A 305 -25.15 -7.15 1.09
C MET A 305 -25.96 -6.33 0.09
N ASP A 306 -25.28 -5.59 -0.78
CA ASP A 306 -25.89 -4.62 -1.68
C ASP A 306 -26.54 -5.29 -2.89
N GLU A 307 -25.89 -6.31 -3.46
CA GLU A 307 -26.30 -6.89 -4.73
C GLU A 307 -27.08 -8.19 -4.58
N ILE A 308 -26.77 -9.01 -3.58
CA ILE A 308 -27.45 -10.28 -3.38
C ILE A 308 -28.59 -10.15 -2.38
N LEU A 309 -28.32 -9.64 -1.18
CA LEU A 309 -29.34 -9.46 -0.13
C LEU A 309 -30.18 -8.19 -0.32
N LYS A 310 -29.72 -7.24 -1.15
CA LYS A 310 -30.38 -5.96 -1.43
C LYS A 310 -30.69 -5.15 -0.17
N THR A 311 -29.74 -5.09 0.77
CA THR A 311 -29.89 -4.38 2.05
C THR A 311 -28.63 -3.60 2.44
N LYS A 312 -28.82 -2.56 3.26
CA LYS A 312 -27.75 -1.73 3.84
C LYS A 312 -27.64 -1.93 5.36
N GLU A 313 -28.42 -2.84 5.93
CA GLU A 313 -28.44 -3.13 7.36
C GLU A 313 -27.40 -4.21 7.70
N TYR A 314 -26.11 -3.89 7.53
CA TYR A 314 -24.98 -4.85 7.71
C TYR A 314 -24.98 -5.50 9.08
N ALA A 315 -25.16 -4.72 10.15
CA ALA A 315 -25.15 -5.25 11.51
C ALA A 315 -26.31 -6.22 11.75
N LYS A 316 -27.48 -5.93 11.18
CA LYS A 316 -28.68 -6.77 11.32
C LYS A 316 -28.53 -8.11 10.61
N GLU A 317 -28.07 -8.14 9.36
CA GLU A 317 -27.86 -9.41 8.64
C GLU A 317 -26.74 -10.27 9.26
N GLN A 318 -25.94 -9.70 10.17
CA GLN A 318 -24.84 -10.37 10.85
C GLN A 318 -25.15 -10.72 12.32
N GLU A 319 -26.31 -10.32 12.87
CA GLU A 319 -26.60 -10.41 14.31
C GLU A 319 -26.79 -11.85 14.81
N ASP A 320 -27.37 -12.70 13.97
CA ASP A 320 -27.67 -14.10 14.29
C ASP A 320 -26.51 -15.07 13.94
N ILE A 321 -25.36 -14.54 13.49
CA ILE A 321 -24.17 -15.34 13.19
C ILE A 321 -23.46 -15.73 14.49
N VAL A 322 -23.78 -16.92 15.01
CA VAL A 322 -23.25 -17.42 16.29
C VAL A 322 -22.34 -18.66 16.18
N LYS A 323 -22.43 -19.43 15.09
CA LYS A 323 -21.71 -20.72 14.93
C LYS A 323 -20.36 -20.56 14.21
N LEU A 324 -19.46 -19.79 14.81
CA LEU A 324 -18.14 -19.52 14.27
C LEU A 324 -17.29 -20.79 14.15
N GLY A 325 -16.61 -20.97 13.01
CA GLY A 325 -15.73 -22.12 12.75
C GLY A 325 -16.44 -23.45 12.48
N GLU A 326 -17.78 -23.46 12.43
CA GLU A 326 -18.58 -24.68 12.20
C GLU A 326 -19.28 -24.70 10.83
N ASN A 327 -19.16 -23.60 10.09
CA ASN A 327 -19.82 -23.44 8.80
C ASN A 327 -19.36 -24.50 7.79
N GLN A 328 -20.31 -25.08 7.05
CA GLN A 328 -20.02 -26.04 5.97
C GLN A 328 -20.04 -25.38 4.59
N VAL A 329 -20.52 -24.13 4.50
CA VAL A 329 -20.47 -23.32 3.28
C VAL A 329 -19.16 -22.55 3.24
N PHE A 330 -18.45 -22.65 2.13
CA PHE A 330 -17.23 -21.90 1.86
C PHE A 330 -17.47 -20.90 0.74
N TYR A 331 -16.81 -19.76 0.83
CA TYR A 331 -16.81 -18.73 -0.20
C TYR A 331 -15.38 -18.46 -0.66
N LEU A 332 -15.11 -18.60 -1.95
CA LEU A 332 -13.87 -18.09 -2.56
C LEU A 332 -14.08 -16.60 -2.89
N PRO A 333 -13.24 -15.68 -2.38
CA PRO A 333 -13.46 -14.24 -2.48
C PRO A 333 -12.97 -13.58 -3.78
N TYR A 334 -12.85 -14.31 -4.89
CA TYR A 334 -12.17 -13.85 -6.10
C TYR A 334 -13.09 -13.16 -7.11
N LEU A 335 -13.89 -12.16 -6.68
CA LEU A 335 -14.88 -11.49 -7.54
C LEU A 335 -14.26 -10.82 -8.79
N MET A 336 -12.99 -10.41 -8.70
CA MET A 336 -12.30 -9.62 -9.72
C MET A 336 -11.02 -10.31 -10.23
N GLY A 337 -10.95 -11.64 -10.16
CA GLY A 337 -9.66 -12.33 -10.19
C GLY A 337 -8.99 -12.27 -8.81
N GLU A 338 -7.73 -12.70 -8.73
CA GLU A 338 -6.94 -12.55 -7.52
C GLU A 338 -5.47 -12.24 -7.81
N ARG A 339 -4.84 -11.42 -6.96
CA ARG A 339 -3.40 -11.13 -7.02
C ARG A 339 -2.62 -12.03 -6.07
N SER A 340 -2.65 -11.80 -4.76
CA SER A 340 -1.93 -12.65 -3.81
C SER A 340 -2.85 -13.72 -3.22
N PRO A 341 -2.39 -14.97 -3.08
CA PRO A 341 -1.08 -15.51 -3.51
C PRO A 341 -1.10 -16.11 -4.93
N HIS A 342 -2.24 -16.12 -5.63
CA HIS A 342 -2.45 -16.98 -6.80
C HIS A 342 -1.96 -16.40 -8.13
N ASN A 343 -1.95 -15.08 -8.23
CA ASN A 343 -1.72 -14.27 -9.43
C ASN A 343 -2.51 -14.80 -10.64
N ASP A 344 -3.85 -14.80 -10.49
CA ASP A 344 -4.79 -15.41 -11.43
C ASP A 344 -5.93 -14.43 -11.75
N PRO A 345 -5.87 -13.74 -12.91
CA PRO A 345 -6.92 -12.81 -13.33
C PRO A 345 -8.23 -13.54 -13.73
N SER A 346 -8.18 -14.85 -13.99
CA SER A 346 -9.34 -15.64 -14.38
C SER A 346 -10.14 -16.13 -13.17
N ALA A 347 -9.54 -16.20 -11.97
CA ALA A 347 -10.21 -16.64 -10.76
C ALA A 347 -11.57 -15.94 -10.54
N ARG A 348 -12.61 -16.70 -10.15
CA ARG A 348 -13.94 -16.14 -9.84
C ARG A 348 -14.44 -16.58 -8.48
N ALA A 349 -15.32 -15.77 -7.91
CA ALA A 349 -15.96 -16.09 -6.64
C ALA A 349 -16.85 -17.34 -6.77
N ALA A 350 -16.91 -18.14 -5.71
CA ALA A 350 -17.70 -19.38 -5.68
C ALA A 350 -18.21 -19.70 -4.27
N PHE A 351 -19.48 -20.07 -4.15
CA PHE A 351 -20.04 -20.71 -2.95
C PHE A 351 -19.98 -22.24 -3.11
N ILE A 352 -19.47 -22.93 -2.09
CA ILE A 352 -19.18 -24.37 -2.14
C ILE A 352 -19.69 -25.02 -0.86
N GLY A 353 -20.33 -26.19 -0.97
CA GLY A 353 -20.78 -26.97 0.19
C GLY A 353 -22.22 -26.71 0.66
N MET A 354 -23.05 -26.06 -0.17
CA MET A 354 -24.45 -25.79 0.15
C MET A 354 -25.32 -27.06 0.17
N SER A 355 -26.35 -27.05 1.00
CA SER A 355 -27.43 -28.05 1.05
C SER A 355 -28.81 -27.38 1.13
N MET A 356 -29.89 -28.17 1.18
CA MET A 356 -31.24 -27.63 1.36
C MET A 356 -31.45 -26.93 2.72
N ASP A 357 -30.61 -27.24 3.71
CA ASP A 357 -30.68 -26.66 5.05
C ASP A 357 -29.81 -25.39 5.18
N THR A 358 -29.06 -25.03 4.13
CA THR A 358 -28.18 -23.86 4.17
C THR A 358 -28.96 -22.58 4.40
N THR A 359 -28.57 -21.82 5.42
CA THR A 359 -29.25 -20.59 5.79
C THR A 359 -28.58 -19.34 5.23
N ARG A 360 -29.27 -18.20 5.30
CA ARG A 360 -28.72 -16.91 4.90
C ARG A 360 -27.52 -16.53 5.77
N GLU A 361 -27.62 -16.77 7.06
CA GLU A 361 -26.59 -16.47 8.06
C GLU A 361 -25.30 -17.25 7.75
N GLU A 362 -25.42 -18.53 7.37
CA GLU A 362 -24.29 -19.36 6.95
C GLU A 362 -23.63 -18.85 5.67
N MET A 363 -24.39 -18.36 4.69
CA MET A 363 -23.82 -17.76 3.49
C MET A 363 -23.14 -16.41 3.79
N THR A 364 -23.76 -15.55 4.60
CA THR A 364 -23.15 -14.28 5.05
C THR A 364 -21.86 -14.54 5.83
N GLN A 365 -21.88 -15.50 6.76
CA GLN A 365 -20.71 -15.93 7.51
C GLN A 365 -19.61 -16.45 6.56
N ALA A 366 -19.96 -17.26 5.57
CA ALA A 366 -19.01 -17.78 4.59
C ALA A 366 -18.30 -16.66 3.82
N VAL A 367 -18.99 -15.57 3.47
CA VAL A 367 -18.37 -14.40 2.80
C VAL A 367 -17.31 -13.75 3.69
N LEU A 368 -17.61 -13.53 4.97
CA LEU A 368 -16.67 -12.93 5.92
C LEU A 368 -15.47 -13.85 6.20
N GLU A 369 -15.73 -15.14 6.40
CA GLU A 369 -14.72 -16.18 6.61
C GLU A 369 -13.84 -16.37 5.37
N GLY A 370 -14.41 -16.38 4.17
CA GLY A 370 -13.71 -16.55 2.90
C GLY A 370 -12.64 -15.48 2.66
N VAL A 371 -12.97 -14.22 2.95
CA VAL A 371 -12.00 -13.11 2.91
C VAL A 371 -10.89 -13.33 3.95
N ALA A 372 -11.24 -13.70 5.18
CA ALA A 372 -10.24 -13.98 6.22
C ALA A 372 -9.31 -15.15 5.84
N PHE A 373 -9.85 -16.21 5.22
CA PHE A 373 -9.06 -17.34 4.74
C PHE A 373 -8.14 -16.97 3.59
N GLY A 374 -8.60 -16.16 2.62
CA GLY A 374 -7.75 -15.71 1.52
C GLY A 374 -6.64 -14.76 1.99
N LEU A 375 -6.91 -13.87 2.94
CA LEU A 375 -5.86 -13.06 3.59
C LEU A 375 -4.88 -13.95 4.37
N ARG A 376 -5.38 -15.01 5.02
CA ARG A 376 -4.53 -15.98 5.72
C ARG A 376 -3.58 -16.72 4.76
N ASP A 377 -3.95 -16.96 3.51
CA ASP A 377 -3.01 -17.57 2.55
C ASP A 377 -1.73 -16.73 2.41
N SER A 378 -1.85 -15.39 2.40
CA SER A 378 -0.70 -14.50 2.38
C SER A 378 0.10 -14.53 3.69
N LEU A 379 -0.58 -14.61 4.84
CA LEU A 379 0.08 -14.79 6.15
C LEU A 379 0.91 -16.08 6.21
N GLU A 380 0.39 -17.19 5.67
CA GLU A 380 1.10 -18.47 5.66
C GLU A 380 2.32 -18.45 4.75
N VAL A 381 2.34 -17.67 3.67
CA VAL A 381 3.55 -17.47 2.85
C VAL A 381 4.67 -16.85 3.69
N ALA A 382 4.36 -15.78 4.45
CA ALA A 382 5.34 -15.14 5.34
C ALA A 382 5.81 -16.08 6.47
N ARG A 383 4.90 -16.87 7.07
CA ARG A 383 5.26 -17.88 8.08
C ARG A 383 6.19 -18.95 7.52
N ASN A 384 5.98 -19.38 6.28
CA ASN A 384 6.85 -20.37 5.61
C ASN A 384 8.26 -19.82 5.32
N LEU A 385 8.41 -18.49 5.21
CA LEU A 385 9.72 -17.83 5.16
C LEU A 385 10.38 -17.70 6.55
N GLY A 386 9.73 -18.21 7.60
CA GLY A 386 10.26 -18.23 8.97
C GLY A 386 9.87 -17.03 9.82
N ILE A 387 9.12 -16.07 9.28
CA ILE A 387 8.71 -14.86 10.01
C ILE A 387 7.70 -15.24 11.09
N GLN A 388 8.02 -14.91 12.34
CA GLN A 388 7.14 -15.11 13.48
C GLN A 388 6.21 -13.90 13.62
N ILE A 389 4.89 -14.16 13.62
CA ILE A 389 3.86 -13.13 13.69
C ILE A 389 2.87 -13.56 14.75
N GLU A 390 2.74 -12.77 15.82
CA GLU A 390 1.89 -13.07 16.97
C GLU A 390 0.68 -12.13 17.06
N ARG A 391 0.79 -10.95 16.43
CA ARG A 391 -0.24 -9.91 16.45
C ARG A 391 -0.31 -9.15 15.14
N THR A 392 -1.47 -8.57 14.90
CA THR A 392 -1.72 -7.71 13.75
C THR A 392 -2.49 -6.48 14.19
N LYS A 393 -2.20 -5.34 13.55
CA LYS A 393 -3.10 -4.19 13.57
C LYS A 393 -4.18 -4.41 12.51
N ILE A 394 -5.34 -3.77 12.68
CA ILE A 394 -6.41 -3.80 11.68
C ILE A 394 -6.96 -2.40 11.43
N CYS A 395 -7.16 -2.07 10.16
CA CYS A 395 -7.77 -0.81 9.74
C CYS A 395 -8.72 -1.02 8.55
N GLY A 396 -9.37 0.05 8.10
CA GLY A 396 -10.31 0.04 6.98
C GLY A 396 -11.75 -0.26 7.37
N GLY A 397 -12.67 -0.12 6.41
CA GLY A 397 -14.11 -0.19 6.68
C GLY A 397 -14.58 -1.48 7.34
N GLY A 398 -13.96 -2.62 7.01
CA GLY A 398 -14.28 -3.91 7.62
C GLY A 398 -13.85 -4.02 9.09
N ALA A 399 -12.84 -3.26 9.53
CA ALA A 399 -12.37 -3.24 10.93
C ALA A 399 -13.44 -2.75 11.91
N LYS A 400 -14.44 -2.00 11.41
CA LYS A 400 -15.58 -1.51 12.20
C LYS A 400 -16.54 -2.61 12.64
N SER A 401 -16.50 -3.80 12.01
CA SER A 401 -17.36 -4.94 12.37
C SER A 401 -16.74 -5.73 13.53
N PRO A 402 -17.36 -5.78 14.72
CA PRO A 402 -16.87 -6.59 15.83
C PRO A 402 -16.82 -8.10 15.50
N LEU A 403 -17.84 -8.58 14.77
CA LEU A 403 -17.89 -9.95 14.28
C LEU A 403 -16.69 -10.25 13.38
N TRP A 404 -16.38 -9.36 12.44
CA TRP A 404 -15.30 -9.61 11.48
C TRP A 404 -13.92 -9.55 12.12
N LYS A 405 -13.69 -8.63 13.07
CA LYS A 405 -12.48 -8.62 13.91
C LYS A 405 -12.31 -9.96 14.64
N LYS A 406 -13.39 -10.49 15.23
CA LYS A 406 -13.39 -11.80 15.89
C LYS A 406 -13.07 -12.93 14.91
N ILE A 407 -13.68 -12.95 13.73
CA ILE A 407 -13.37 -13.95 12.69
C ILE A 407 -11.88 -13.89 12.31
N ILE A 408 -11.34 -12.70 12.04
CA ILE A 408 -9.94 -12.53 11.64
C ILE A 408 -8.99 -13.02 12.73
N ALA A 409 -9.18 -12.61 13.99
CA ALA A 409 -8.33 -13.02 15.11
C ALA A 409 -8.23 -14.55 15.20
N ASN A 410 -9.38 -15.23 15.09
CA ASN A 410 -9.46 -16.68 15.22
C ASN A 410 -9.01 -17.44 13.96
N VAL A 411 -9.31 -16.94 12.76
CA VAL A 411 -8.87 -17.54 11.50
C VAL A 411 -7.35 -17.48 11.38
N MET A 412 -6.74 -16.33 11.70
CA MET A 412 -5.30 -16.11 11.58
C MET A 412 -4.49 -16.65 12.76
N ASN A 413 -5.16 -16.90 13.89
CA ASN A 413 -4.55 -17.17 15.18
C ASN A 413 -3.57 -16.05 15.57
N LEU A 414 -4.06 -14.80 15.57
CA LEU A 414 -3.32 -13.60 15.90
C LEU A 414 -4.15 -12.73 16.83
N LYS A 415 -3.48 -11.99 17.72
CA LYS A 415 -4.10 -10.87 18.42
C LYS A 415 -4.39 -9.76 17.43
N VAL A 416 -5.60 -9.21 17.43
CA VAL A 416 -6.01 -8.13 16.53
C VAL A 416 -6.13 -6.84 17.31
N ASP A 417 -5.19 -5.93 17.10
CA ASP A 417 -5.14 -4.62 17.74
C ASP A 417 -5.85 -3.56 16.89
N VAL A 418 -6.69 -2.76 17.52
CA VAL A 418 -7.30 -1.56 16.96
C VAL A 418 -6.54 -0.36 17.50
N ILE A 419 -6.08 0.51 16.60
CA ILE A 419 -5.30 1.71 16.94
C ILE A 419 -6.20 2.94 17.02
N GLU A 420 -5.74 3.96 17.76
CA GLU A 420 -6.46 5.22 17.95
C GLU A 420 -6.61 6.04 16.65
N SER A 421 -5.53 6.13 15.85
CA SER A 421 -5.48 6.94 14.62
C SER A 421 -5.68 6.08 13.37
N GLU A 422 -6.66 6.44 12.54
CA GLU A 422 -6.91 5.80 11.23
C GLU A 422 -6.25 6.56 10.05
N GLU A 423 -5.46 7.60 10.30
CA GLU A 423 -4.87 8.48 9.26
C GLU A 423 -3.62 7.90 8.56
N GLY A 424 -3.38 6.59 8.75
CA GLY A 424 -2.44 5.71 8.03
C GLY A 424 -1.23 6.40 7.38
N PRO A 425 -1.21 6.61 6.05
CA PRO A 425 -0.05 7.18 5.34
C PRO A 425 0.33 8.58 5.81
N GLY A 426 -0.66 9.45 6.05
CA GLY A 426 -0.39 10.83 6.48
C GLY A 426 0.23 10.88 7.87
N TYR A 427 -0.22 10.00 8.79
CA TYR A 427 0.35 9.94 10.13
C TYR A 427 1.76 9.36 10.12
N GLY A 428 1.98 8.30 9.34
CA GLY A 428 3.31 7.74 9.13
C GLY A 428 4.28 8.74 8.50
N ALA A 429 3.84 9.54 7.54
CA ALA A 429 4.64 10.62 6.97
C ALA A 429 5.03 11.65 8.04
N ALA A 430 4.09 12.10 8.88
CA ALA A 430 4.42 13.04 9.96
C ALA A 430 5.42 12.44 10.98
N ILE A 431 5.31 11.14 11.29
CA ILE A 431 6.30 10.41 12.11
C ILE A 431 7.68 10.41 11.44
N LEU A 432 7.76 10.09 10.14
CA LEU A 432 9.02 10.15 9.38
C LEU A 432 9.62 11.56 9.38
N ALA A 433 8.79 12.61 9.28
CA ALA A 433 9.23 14.00 9.40
C ALA A 433 9.84 14.29 10.78
N ALA A 434 9.21 13.82 11.85
CA ALA A 434 9.72 13.97 13.22
C ALA A 434 11.06 13.25 13.42
N VAL A 435 11.20 12.02 12.91
CA VAL A 435 12.47 11.27 12.93
C VAL A 435 13.56 12.01 12.14
N GLY A 436 13.30 12.42 10.90
CA GLY A 436 14.27 13.17 10.09
C GLY A 436 14.63 14.55 10.67
N CYS A 437 13.76 15.12 11.50
CA CYS A 437 14.04 16.33 12.25
C CYS A 437 14.90 16.11 13.51
N GLY A 438 15.06 14.86 13.95
CA GLY A 438 15.83 14.48 15.14
C GLY A 438 15.02 14.48 16.43
N GLU A 439 13.69 14.47 16.36
CA GLU A 439 12.81 14.35 17.55
C GLU A 439 12.90 12.95 18.16
N PHE A 440 13.09 11.95 17.32
CA PHE A 440 13.22 10.55 17.69
C PHE A 440 14.50 9.96 17.09
N GLU A 441 15.09 8.98 17.78
CA GLU A 441 16.33 8.33 17.34
C GLU A 441 16.13 7.53 16.06
N ASN A 442 14.99 6.85 15.93
CA ASN A 442 14.64 6.00 14.81
C ASN A 442 13.12 5.81 14.70
N VAL A 443 12.67 5.21 13.61
CA VAL A 443 11.24 4.99 13.32
C VAL A 443 10.58 4.06 14.35
N GLU A 444 11.25 2.97 14.76
CA GLU A 444 10.73 2.03 15.78
C GLU A 444 10.41 2.78 17.09
N SER A 445 11.35 3.54 17.64
CA SER A 445 11.18 4.32 18.88
C SER A 445 10.09 5.40 18.78
N ALA A 446 9.92 6.01 17.59
CA ALA A 446 8.88 7.01 17.38
C ALA A 446 7.49 6.35 17.43
N VAL A 447 7.32 5.24 16.71
CA VAL A 447 6.08 4.47 16.70
C VAL A 447 5.69 3.99 18.10
N ASP A 448 6.64 3.41 18.86
CA ASP A 448 6.38 2.89 20.21
C ASP A 448 5.81 3.96 21.15
N LYS A 449 6.22 5.22 20.96
CA LYS A 449 5.72 6.34 21.76
C LYS A 449 4.40 6.91 21.24
N LEU A 450 4.19 6.92 19.91
CA LEU A 450 3.15 7.72 19.27
C LEU A 450 1.94 6.92 18.76
N VAL A 451 2.05 5.60 18.62
CA VAL A 451 0.96 4.74 18.15
C VAL A 451 0.33 4.03 19.34
N HIS A 452 -0.95 4.30 19.57
CA HIS A 452 -1.68 3.78 20.73
C HIS A 452 -2.74 2.75 20.32
N VAL A 453 -2.72 1.59 20.99
CA VAL A 453 -3.74 0.55 20.86
C VAL A 453 -4.88 0.86 21.82
N VAL A 454 -6.11 0.91 21.31
CA VAL A 454 -7.32 1.20 22.09
C VAL A 454 -8.16 -0.03 22.41
N GLU A 455 -8.02 -1.10 21.63
CA GLU A 455 -8.73 -2.36 21.79
C GLU A 455 -7.86 -3.51 21.25
N THR A 456 -7.88 -4.66 21.92
CA THR A 456 -7.30 -5.91 21.40
C THR A 456 -8.36 -7.00 21.43
N VAL A 457 -8.59 -7.63 20.27
CA VAL A 457 -9.40 -8.84 20.14
C VAL A 457 -8.48 -10.04 20.20
N GLU A 458 -8.58 -10.82 21.28
CA GLU A 458 -7.79 -12.02 21.50
C GLU A 458 -8.38 -13.22 20.72
N PRO A 459 -7.55 -14.09 20.13
CA PRO A 459 -8.02 -15.35 19.56
C PRO A 459 -8.47 -16.30 20.68
N ASP A 460 -9.56 -17.01 20.42
CA ASP A 460 -10.11 -18.07 21.27
C ASP A 460 -9.57 -19.42 20.81
N THR A 461 -8.96 -20.18 21.72
CA THR A 461 -8.28 -21.45 21.39
C THR A 461 -9.21 -22.48 20.73
N GLU A 462 -10.47 -22.60 21.19
CA GLU A 462 -11.41 -23.55 20.61
C GLU A 462 -11.84 -23.12 19.20
N LEU A 463 -12.06 -21.82 18.99
CA LEU A 463 -12.39 -21.29 17.67
C LEU A 463 -11.21 -21.40 16.70
N VAL A 464 -9.98 -21.15 17.15
CA VAL A 464 -8.76 -21.33 16.34
C VAL A 464 -8.67 -22.76 15.83
N GLU A 465 -8.87 -23.76 16.70
CA GLU A 465 -8.84 -25.18 16.28
C GLU A 465 -9.94 -25.53 15.27
N LYS A 466 -11.14 -24.96 15.43
CA LYS A 466 -12.24 -25.12 14.48
C LYS A 466 -11.90 -24.47 13.13
N TYR A 467 -11.44 -23.23 13.14
CA TYR A 467 -11.05 -22.52 11.93
C TYR A 467 -9.86 -23.12 11.22
N GLU A 468 -8.92 -23.73 11.94
CA GLU A 468 -7.81 -24.48 11.32
C GLU A 468 -8.34 -25.62 10.45
N LYS A 469 -9.32 -26.38 10.94
CA LYS A 469 -9.97 -27.45 10.15
C LYS A 469 -10.67 -26.88 8.92
N CYS A 470 -11.35 -25.74 9.06
CA CYS A 470 -12.00 -25.06 7.94
C CYS A 470 -11.00 -24.53 6.91
N TYR A 471 -9.93 -23.87 7.35
CA TYR A 471 -8.89 -23.32 6.49
C TYR A 471 -8.19 -24.42 5.67
N ARG A 472 -7.88 -25.57 6.28
CA ARG A 472 -7.32 -26.73 5.57
C ARG A 472 -8.24 -27.29 4.48
N LYS A 473 -9.56 -27.15 4.63
CA LYS A 473 -10.53 -27.46 3.55
C LYS A 473 -10.54 -26.35 2.51
N PHE A 474 -10.61 -25.08 2.94
CA PHE A 474 -10.62 -23.89 2.06
C PHE A 474 -9.48 -23.93 1.03
N LYS A 475 -8.25 -24.20 1.48
CA LYS A 475 -7.06 -24.29 0.61
C LYS A 475 -7.17 -25.26 -0.57
N LYS A 476 -8.08 -26.24 -0.50
CA LYS A 476 -8.25 -27.25 -1.55
C LYS A 476 -9.17 -26.77 -2.67
N TYR A 477 -10.00 -25.75 -2.43
CA TYR A 477 -11.03 -25.35 -3.39
C TYR A 477 -10.47 -24.57 -4.57
N TYR A 478 -9.57 -23.61 -4.35
CA TYR A 478 -8.99 -22.86 -5.48
C TYR A 478 -8.26 -23.78 -6.48
N PRO A 479 -7.34 -24.68 -6.07
CA PRO A 479 -6.70 -25.60 -7.02
C PRO A 479 -7.68 -26.51 -7.77
N ALA A 480 -8.79 -26.91 -7.11
CA ALA A 480 -9.81 -27.74 -7.73
C ALA A 480 -10.65 -26.99 -8.79
N LEU A 481 -10.81 -25.67 -8.64
CA LEU A 481 -11.59 -24.83 -9.55
C LEU A 481 -10.75 -24.09 -10.60
N LYS A 482 -9.43 -23.96 -10.38
CA LYS A 482 -8.53 -23.18 -11.24
C LYS A 482 -8.64 -23.51 -12.74
N GLY A 483 -8.78 -24.79 -13.09
CA GLY A 483 -8.91 -25.22 -14.49
C GLY A 483 -10.32 -25.08 -15.10
N LEU A 484 -11.28 -24.54 -14.33
CA LEU A 484 -12.68 -24.38 -14.74
C LEU A 484 -13.10 -22.91 -14.92
N PHE A 485 -12.31 -21.97 -14.38
CA PHE A 485 -12.44 -20.55 -14.66
C PHE A 485 -11.92 -20.25 -16.07
#